data_AF-A0A367QSB6-F1
#
_entry.id   AF-A0A367QSB6-F1
#
_cell.length_a   1.000
_cell.length_b   1.000
_cell.length_c   1.000
_cell.angle_alpha   90.00
_cell.angle_beta   90.00
_cell.angle_gamma   90.00
#
_symmetry.space_group_name_H-M   'P 1'
#
loop_
_entity.id
_entity.type
_entity.pdbx_description
1 polymer ?
#
loop_
_entity_poly.entity_id
_entity_poly.type
_entity_poly.pdbx_seq_one_letter_code
_entity_poly.pdbx_strand_id
1 'polypeptide(L)'
;MDTITTAIVTALANHTVKDCYKAFKNALRRKFGEQSDLIITVNALENKPNSEGYKVVLKEEVENNKVNDYPELVKLAQDLLAQIKEQPGGQESINQAISNVKYAATSGTGTASIGSITEQEESKNN
;
A
#
# COMPACT_ATOMS: atom_id res chain seq x y z
N MET A 1 -4.66 2.55 -6.23
CA MET A 1 -5.01 2.39 -4.81
C MET A 1 -5.25 3.77 -4.24
N ASP A 2 -6.23 3.93 -3.34
CA ASP A 2 -6.53 5.22 -2.70
C ASP A 2 -5.47 5.62 -1.65
N THR A 3 -5.40 6.91 -1.28
CA THR A 3 -4.45 7.50 -0.32
C THR A 3 -4.51 6.81 1.05
N ILE A 4 -5.71 6.61 1.62
CA ILE A 4 -5.88 5.98 2.93
C ILE A 4 -5.37 4.54 2.89
N THR A 5 -5.79 3.80 1.86
CA THR A 5 -5.42 2.39 1.71
C THR A 5 -3.91 2.24 1.50
N THR A 6 -3.32 3.10 0.67
CA THR A 6 -1.88 3.13 0.39
C THR A 6 -1.09 3.43 1.67
N ALA A 7 -1.51 4.43 2.45
CA ALA A 7 -0.85 4.80 3.69
C ALA A 7 -0.79 3.63 4.68
N ILE A 8 -1.89 2.88 4.85
CA ILE A 8 -1.93 1.73 5.75
C ILE A 8 -1.00 0.63 5.24
N VAL A 9 -1.12 0.22 3.98
CA VAL A 9 -0.32 -0.88 3.42
C VAL A 9 1.17 -0.57 3.50
N THR A 10 1.58 0.65 3.12
CA THR A 10 2.99 1.03 3.15
C THR A 10 3.51 1.19 4.58
N ALA A 11 2.72 1.74 5.50
CA ALA A 11 3.12 1.87 6.90
C ALA A 11 3.32 0.51 7.58
N LEU A 12 2.51 -0.49 7.23
CA LEU A 12 2.68 -1.85 7.77
C LEU A 12 3.94 -2.55 7.26
N ALA A 13 4.41 -2.18 6.07
CA ALA A 13 5.70 -2.61 5.54
C ALA A 13 6.89 -1.81 6.12
N ASN A 14 6.64 -0.68 6.80
CA ASN A 14 7.68 0.22 7.29
C ASN A 14 7.58 0.44 8.81
N HIS A 15 8.42 -0.29 9.56
CA HIS A 15 8.40 -0.26 11.02
C HIS A 15 8.91 1.04 11.65
N THR A 16 9.45 1.98 10.86
CA THR A 16 10.03 3.24 11.38
C THR A 16 8.96 4.30 11.65
N VAL A 17 7.76 4.16 11.06
CA VAL A 17 6.65 5.12 11.22
C VAL A 17 5.56 4.63 12.21
N LYS A 18 5.92 3.76 13.15
CA LYS A 18 4.98 3.12 14.10
C LYS A 18 4.12 4.11 14.88
N ASP A 19 4.69 5.20 15.36
CA ASP A 19 3.95 6.21 16.14
C ASP A 19 2.93 6.97 15.27
N CYS A 20 3.33 7.43 14.08
CA CYS A 20 2.42 8.07 13.13
C CYS A 20 1.32 7.10 12.68
N TYR A 21 1.67 5.85 12.40
CA TYR A 21 0.69 4.82 12.06
C TYR A 21 -0.31 4.58 13.20
N LYS A 22 0.17 4.48 14.45
CA LYS A 22 -0.69 4.32 15.63
C LYS A 22 -1.63 5.51 15.82
N ALA A 23 -1.14 6.74 15.61
CA ALA A 23 -1.97 7.94 15.64
C ALA A 23 -3.06 7.90 14.57
N PHE A 24 -2.72 7.52 13.34
CA PHE A 24 -3.67 7.38 12.24
C PHE A 24 -4.73 6.30 12.52
N LYS A 25 -4.30 5.12 12.97
CA LYS A 25 -5.20 4.03 13.38
C LYS A 25 -6.14 4.45 14.51
N ASN A 26 -5.66 5.19 15.49
CA ASN A 26 -6.50 5.73 16.57
C ASN A 26 -7.52 6.74 16.04
N ALA A 27 -7.19 7.55 15.03
CA ALA A 27 -8.15 8.44 14.39
C ALA A 27 -9.26 7.66 13.67
N LEU A 28 -8.91 6.59 12.95
CA LEU A 28 -9.89 5.67 12.34
C LEU A 28 -10.79 5.05 13.43
N ARG A 29 -10.21 4.55 14.53
CA ARG A 29 -10.97 3.94 15.64
C ARG A 29 -11.95 4.90 16.28
N ARG A 30 -11.54 6.15 16.49
CA ARG A 30 -12.42 7.19 17.06
C ARG A 30 -13.58 7.54 16.14
N LYS A 31 -13.37 7.45 14.82
CA LYS A 31 -14.38 7.81 13.82
C LYS A 31 -15.39 6.69 13.57
N PHE A 32 -14.92 5.46 13.40
CA PHE A 32 -15.75 4.33 12.97
C PHE A 32 -16.06 3.34 14.10
N GLY A 33 -15.37 3.45 15.24
CA GLY A 33 -15.51 2.53 16.37
C GLY A 33 -14.62 1.29 16.24
N GLU A 34 -14.25 0.72 17.39
CA GLU A 34 -13.32 -0.42 17.45
C GLU A 34 -13.89 -1.73 16.88
N GLN A 35 -15.21 -1.83 16.77
CA GLN A 35 -15.91 -3.01 16.24
C GLN A 35 -16.29 -2.88 14.75
N SER A 36 -15.90 -1.79 14.09
CA SER A 36 -16.17 -1.63 12.65
C SER A 36 -15.34 -2.60 11.81
N ASP A 37 -15.94 -3.08 10.72
CA ASP A 37 -15.28 -3.96 9.75
C ASP A 37 -13.99 -3.35 9.18
N LEU A 38 -13.96 -2.04 8.98
CA LEU A 38 -12.75 -1.28 8.65
C LEU A 38 -11.63 -1.51 9.68
N ILE A 39 -11.91 -1.29 10.97
CA ILE A 39 -10.89 -1.43 12.03
C ILE A 39 -10.48 -2.90 12.22
N ILE A 40 -11.43 -3.83 12.12
CA ILE A 40 -11.14 -5.27 12.17
C ILE A 40 -10.18 -5.65 11.03
N THR A 41 -10.44 -5.16 9.82
CA THR A 41 -9.57 -5.40 8.65
C THR A 41 -8.20 -4.78 8.82
N VAL A 42 -8.10 -3.56 9.35
CA VAL A 42 -6.81 -2.92 9.69
C VAL A 42 -6.03 -3.79 10.67
N ASN A 43 -6.66 -4.28 11.74
CA ASN A 43 -6.02 -5.17 12.71
C ASN A 43 -5.60 -6.50 12.07
N ALA A 44 -6.41 -7.06 11.17
CA ALA A 44 -6.07 -8.30 10.45
C ALA A 44 -4.84 -8.10 9.56
N LEU A 45 -4.75 -6.96 8.88
CA LEU A 45 -3.62 -6.61 8.03
C LEU A 45 -2.35 -6.31 8.85
N GLU A 46 -2.46 -5.74 10.06
CA GLU A 46 -1.31 -5.62 10.98
C GLU A 46 -0.70 -6.98 11.34
N ASN A 47 -1.54 -8.00 11.55
CA ASN A 47 -1.08 -9.36 11.84
C ASN A 47 -0.56 -10.07 10.59
N LYS A 48 -1.10 -9.74 9.41
CA LYS A 48 -0.78 -10.37 8.11
C LYS A 48 -0.53 -9.31 7.03
N PRO A 49 0.57 -8.53 7.12
CA PRO A 49 0.80 -7.36 6.27
C PRO A 49 0.96 -7.70 4.78
N ASN A 50 1.34 -8.94 4.47
CA ASN A 50 1.53 -9.43 3.11
C ASN A 50 0.26 -10.06 2.50
N SER A 51 -0.86 -10.11 3.23
CA SER A 51 -2.09 -10.70 2.72
C SER A 51 -2.73 -9.82 1.66
N GLU A 52 -2.78 -10.29 0.42
CA GLU A 52 -3.47 -9.60 -0.67
C GLU A 52 -4.98 -9.54 -0.44
N GLY A 53 -5.57 -10.60 0.12
CA GLY A 53 -7.00 -10.64 0.47
C GLY A 53 -7.40 -9.51 1.42
N TYR A 54 -6.67 -9.31 2.52
CA TYR A 54 -6.98 -8.20 3.44
C TYR A 54 -6.73 -6.82 2.84
N LYS A 55 -5.81 -6.67 1.86
CA LYS A 55 -5.62 -5.40 1.15
C LYS A 55 -6.82 -5.06 0.27
N VAL A 56 -7.43 -6.07 -0.36
CA VAL A 56 -8.66 -5.90 -1.15
C VAL A 56 -9.82 -5.51 -0.23
N VAL A 57 -10.04 -6.27 0.84
CA VAL A 57 -11.10 -5.96 1.82
C VAL A 57 -10.90 -4.57 2.44
N LEU A 58 -9.67 -4.18 2.75
CA LEU A 58 -9.38 -2.84 3.27
C LEU A 58 -9.81 -1.74 2.30
N LYS A 59 -9.55 -1.92 0.99
CA LYS A 59 -9.97 -0.97 -0.04
C LYS A 59 -11.49 -0.85 -0.08
N GLU A 60 -12.19 -1.98 -0.09
CA GLU A 60 -13.66 -2.04 -0.08
C GLU A 60 -14.23 -1.33 1.15
N GLU A 61 -13.69 -1.60 2.34
CA GLU A 61 -14.12 -0.97 3.58
C GLU A 61 -13.85 0.55 3.60
N VAL A 62 -12.73 0.98 3.04
CA VAL A 62 -12.41 2.41 2.89
C VAL A 62 -13.44 3.12 1.98
N GLU A 63 -13.86 2.47 0.90
CA GLU A 63 -14.88 2.98 -0.03
C GLU A 63 -16.28 2.95 0.60
N ASN A 64 -16.68 1.84 1.23
CA ASN A 64 -17.98 1.66 1.88
C ASN A 64 -18.23 2.66 3.01
N ASN A 65 -17.20 2.91 3.83
CA ASN A 65 -17.26 3.85 4.95
C ASN A 65 -16.98 5.31 4.52
N LYS A 66 -16.76 5.55 3.22
CA LYS A 66 -16.39 6.86 2.66
C LYS A 66 -15.28 7.54 3.44
N VAL A 67 -14.23 6.78 3.79
CA VAL A 67 -13.16 7.30 4.66
C VAL A 67 -12.48 8.53 4.03
N ASN A 68 -12.46 8.59 2.70
CA ASN A 68 -11.91 9.69 1.92
C ASN A 68 -12.74 10.99 1.95
N ASP A 69 -14.00 10.96 2.40
CA ASP A 69 -14.80 12.17 2.60
C ASP A 69 -14.38 12.94 3.87
N TYR A 70 -13.57 12.34 4.73
CA TYR A 70 -13.10 12.96 5.97
C TYR A 70 -11.72 13.60 5.77
N PRO A 71 -11.64 14.93 5.58
CA PRO A 71 -10.39 15.61 5.27
C PRO A 71 -9.36 15.45 6.38
N GLU A 72 -9.79 15.31 7.64
CA GLU A 72 -8.88 15.06 8.76
C GLU A 72 -8.17 13.70 8.64
N LEU A 73 -8.84 12.67 8.12
CA LEU A 73 -8.28 11.34 7.94
C LEU A 73 -7.38 11.29 6.70
N VAL A 74 -7.81 11.91 5.61
CA VAL A 74 -6.99 12.03 4.39
C VAL A 74 -5.68 12.75 4.69
N LYS A 75 -5.75 13.84 5.46
CA LYS A 75 -4.56 14.60 5.86
C LYS A 75 -3.60 13.76 6.71
N LEU A 76 -4.10 13.00 7.68
CA LEU A 76 -3.26 12.11 8.49
C LEU A 76 -2.61 11.00 7.67
N ALA A 77 -3.32 10.44 6.68
CA ALA A 77 -2.74 9.46 5.77
C ALA A 77 -1.67 10.07 4.86
N GLN A 78 -1.86 11.30 4.38
CA GLN A 78 -0.85 12.04 3.62
C GLN A 78 0.39 12.33 4.45
N ASP A 79 0.22 12.74 5.70
CA ASP A 79 1.33 12.99 6.65
C ASP A 79 2.13 11.71 6.91
N LEU A 80 1.43 10.59 7.12
CA LEU A 80 2.04 9.27 7.25
C LEU A 80 2.84 8.87 6.00
N LEU A 81 2.29 9.09 4.80
CA LEU A 81 3.00 8.84 3.54
C LEU A 81 4.21 9.76 3.36
N ALA A 82 4.13 11.03 3.78
CA ALA A 82 5.25 11.95 3.74
C ALA A 82 6.39 11.47 4.66
N GLN A 83 6.08 11.07 5.89
CA GLN A 83 7.04 10.51 6.84
C GLN A 83 7.69 9.23 6.30
N ILE A 84 6.91 8.35 5.67
CA ILE A 84 7.46 7.16 4.99
C ILE A 84 8.40 7.57 3.87
N LYS A 85 8.02 8.54 3.04
CA LYS A 85 8.83 9.01 1.91
C LYS A 85 10.19 9.57 2.34
N GLU A 86 10.27 10.17 3.52
CA GLU A 86 11.52 10.67 4.10
C GLU A 86 12.48 9.54 4.55
N GLN A 87 12.00 8.30 4.67
CA GLN A 87 12.83 7.15 5.00
C GLN A 87 13.63 6.65 3.78
N PRO A 88 14.82 6.07 3.99
CA PRO A 88 15.55 5.39 2.92
C PRO A 88 14.70 4.27 2.32
N GLY A 89 14.51 4.28 0.99
CA GLY A 89 13.63 3.33 0.29
C GLY A 89 12.12 3.59 0.47
N GLY A 90 11.74 4.68 1.14
CA GLY A 90 10.36 5.04 1.43
C GLY A 90 9.51 5.27 0.19
N GLN A 91 10.01 6.07 -0.76
CA GLN A 91 9.33 6.31 -2.04
C GLN A 91 9.13 5.02 -2.84
N GLU A 92 10.11 4.11 -2.84
CA GLU A 92 10.00 2.81 -3.50
C GLU A 92 8.94 1.94 -2.83
N SER A 93 8.86 1.95 -1.50
CA SER A 93 7.84 1.24 -0.73
C SER A 93 6.42 1.75 -1.07
N ILE A 94 6.24 3.06 -1.22
CA ILE A 94 4.98 3.67 -1.66
C ILE A 94 4.64 3.22 -3.09
N ASN A 95 5.61 3.28 -4.00
CA ASN A 95 5.41 2.90 -5.40
C ASN A 95 5.04 1.41 -5.55
N GLN A 96 5.68 0.52 -4.78
CA GLN A 96 5.36 -0.91 -4.76
C GLN A 96 3.93 -1.16 -4.25
N ALA A 97 3.51 -0.49 -3.18
CA ALA A 97 2.14 -0.62 -2.67
C ALA A 97 1.09 -0.22 -3.73
N ILE A 98 1.37 0.82 -4.53
CA ILE A 98 0.50 1.26 -5.62
C ILE A 98 0.53 0.27 -6.80
N SER A 99 1.71 -0.25 -7.16
CA SER A 99 1.92 -1.13 -8.31
C SER A 99 1.31 -2.52 -8.13
N ASN A 100 1.42 -3.11 -6.93
CA ASN A 100 0.93 -4.47 -6.66
C ASN A 100 -0.60 -4.60 -6.81
N VAL A 101 -1.35 -3.50 -6.84
CA VAL A 101 -2.81 -3.51 -7.07
C VAL A 101 -3.17 -3.53 -8.57
N LYS A 102 -2.26 -3.13 -9.47
CA LYS A 102 -2.55 -3.09 -10.92
C LYS A 102 -2.67 -4.47 -11.58
N TYR A 103 -2.16 -5.53 -10.96
CA TYR A 103 -2.15 -6.87 -11.58
C TYR A 103 -3.36 -7.75 -11.22
N ALA A 104 -4.24 -7.31 -10.32
CA ALA A 104 -5.43 -8.08 -9.94
C ALA A 104 -6.72 -7.63 -10.65
N ALA A 105 -6.69 -6.50 -11.39
CA ALA A 105 -7.88 -5.97 -12.07
C ALA A 105 -7.52 -5.32 -13.43
N THR A 106 -6.93 -6.09 -14.34
CA THR A 106 -7.18 -5.89 -15.77
C THR A 106 -7.09 -7.24 -16.47
N SER A 107 -8.26 -7.72 -16.88
CA SER A 107 -8.40 -8.70 -17.94
C SER A 107 -7.65 -8.22 -19.19
N GLY A 108 -6.71 -9.03 -19.68
CA GLY A 108 -6.23 -9.06 -21.06
C GLY A 108 -5.79 -7.74 -21.70
N THR A 109 -4.52 -7.36 -21.54
CA THR A 109 -3.68 -6.95 -22.67
C THR A 109 -2.25 -7.33 -22.33
N GLY A 110 -1.68 -8.23 -23.13
CA GLY A 110 -0.29 -8.65 -22.98
C GLY A 110 0.66 -7.54 -23.40
N THR A 111 1.71 -7.34 -22.62
CA THR A 111 3.00 -6.92 -23.14
C THR A 111 4.08 -7.70 -22.40
N ALA A 112 4.54 -8.78 -23.03
CA ALA A 112 5.82 -9.39 -22.67
C ALA A 112 6.92 -8.43 -23.17
N SER A 113 7.60 -7.75 -22.26
CA SER A 113 8.86 -7.09 -22.59
C SER A 113 9.96 -8.16 -22.57
N ILE A 114 10.26 -8.74 -23.73
CA ILE A 114 11.53 -9.46 -23.93
C ILE A 114 12.62 -8.39 -24.00
N GLY A 115 13.21 -8.07 -22.85
CA GLY A 115 14.40 -7.26 -22.77
C GLY A 115 15.60 -8.05 -23.28
N SER A 116 15.98 -7.76 -24.52
CA SER A 116 17.36 -7.73 -25.01
C SER A 116 18.30 -8.83 -24.51
N ILE A 117 18.29 -9.98 -25.20
CA ILE A 117 19.46 -10.87 -25.17
C ILE A 117 20.54 -10.14 -25.98
N THR A 118 21.47 -9.49 -25.27
CA THR A 118 22.69 -9.00 -25.90
C THR A 118 23.52 -10.22 -26.29
N GLU A 119 23.51 -10.56 -27.57
CA GLU A 119 24.52 -11.42 -28.18
C GLU A 119 25.88 -10.71 -28.03
N GLN A 120 26.62 -11.07 -26.98
CA GLN A 120 28.05 -10.83 -26.96
C GLN A 120 28.69 -11.86 -27.89
N GLU A 121 29.08 -11.38 -29.06
CA GLU A 121 30.11 -12.03 -29.85
C GLU A 121 31.39 -12.14 -29.01
N GLU A 122 31.85 -13.36 -28.76
CA GLU A 122 33.25 -13.60 -28.44
C GLU A 122 33.83 -14.56 -29.48
N SER A 123 34.43 -13.95 -30.51
CA SER A 123 35.39 -14.60 -31.40
C SER A 123 36.69 -14.90 -30.65
N LYS A 124 37.18 -16.14 -30.72
CA LYS A 124 38.61 -16.53 -30.77
C LYS A 124 38.70 -18.06 -30.90
N ASN A 125 38.99 -18.60 -32.08
CA ASN A 125 40.34 -18.89 -32.60
C ASN A 125 41.14 -19.87 -31.73
N ASN A 126 41.15 -21.16 -32.09
CA ASN A 126 42.33 -21.84 -32.65
C ASN A 126 41.98 -23.22 -33.21
#